data_AF-A0A353MIU7-F1
#
_entry.id   AF-A0A353MIU7-F1
#
_cell.length_a   1.000
_cell.length_b   1.000
_cell.length_c   1.000
_cell.angle_alpha   90.00
_cell.angle_beta   90.00
_cell.angle_gamma   90.00
#
_symmetry.space_group_name_H-M   'P 1'
#
loop_
_entity.id
_entity.type
_entity.pdbx_description
1 polymer ?
#
loop_
_entity_poly.entity_id
_entity_poly.type
_entity_poly.pdbx_seq_one_letter_code
_entity_poly.pdbx_strand_id
1 'polypeptide(L)'
;MTTAVGKAKTGIVTALLLLVALLPATARSEEPWRAGFEQTCSKTGDAMTLSVAELNTLLEKCAALQKIIETQEESVRKVYLKRLQLCRNLYGYVLEYKKNEQASK
;
A
#
# COMPACT_ATOMS: atom_id res chain seq x y z
N MET A 1 30.83 -0.40 -61.53
CA MET A 1 30.90 -1.85 -61.25
C MET A 1 30.21 -2.09 -59.91
N THR A 2 29.19 -2.92 -59.95
CA THR A 2 28.25 -3.29 -58.87
C THR A 2 28.83 -4.36 -57.94
N THR A 3 28.61 -4.25 -56.62
CA THR A 3 28.48 -5.32 -55.58
C THR A 3 28.32 -4.62 -54.22
N ALA A 4 27.58 -5.07 -53.19
CA ALA A 4 26.67 -6.19 -52.96
C ALA A 4 25.92 -5.93 -51.63
N VAL A 5 24.77 -6.59 -51.49
CA VAL A 5 23.82 -6.62 -50.37
C VAL A 5 24.43 -7.12 -49.04
N GLY A 6 23.96 -6.57 -47.91
CA GLY A 6 24.29 -7.04 -46.56
C GLY A 6 23.13 -6.80 -45.57
N LYS A 7 22.12 -7.68 -45.60
CA LYS A 7 20.93 -7.70 -44.75
C LYS A 7 21.21 -8.57 -43.52
N ALA A 8 21.30 -8.01 -42.31
CA ALA A 8 21.24 -8.80 -41.07
C ALA A 8 21.25 -7.95 -39.77
N LYS A 9 20.22 -7.16 -39.44
CA LYS A 9 20.04 -6.62 -38.06
C LYS A 9 18.56 -6.35 -37.73
N THR A 10 17.69 -7.34 -37.84
CA THR A 10 16.25 -7.16 -37.52
C THR A 10 15.63 -8.41 -36.91
N GLY A 11 16.40 -9.16 -36.12
CA GLY A 11 15.94 -10.41 -35.47
C GLY A 11 15.99 -10.40 -33.95
N ILE A 12 16.71 -9.46 -33.32
CA ILE A 12 16.96 -9.52 -31.87
C ILE A 12 15.88 -8.78 -31.06
N VAL A 13 15.22 -7.78 -31.64
CA VAL A 13 14.25 -6.96 -30.90
C VAL A 13 12.93 -7.69 -30.64
N THR A 14 12.55 -8.63 -31.50
CA THR A 14 11.27 -9.37 -31.40
C THR A 14 11.30 -10.52 -30.39
N ALA A 15 12.48 -11.08 -30.09
CA ALA A 15 12.60 -12.17 -29.12
C ALA A 15 12.49 -11.68 -27.66
N LEU A 16 12.85 -10.43 -27.39
CA LEU A 16 12.77 -9.85 -26.04
C LEU A 16 11.33 -9.49 -25.62
N LEU A 17 10.47 -9.16 -26.58
CA LEU A 17 9.06 -8.82 -26.33
C LEU A 17 8.18 -10.04 -26.04
N LEU A 18 8.58 -11.23 -26.50
CA LEU A 18 7.85 -12.48 -26.23
C LEU A 18 8.16 -13.09 -24.86
N LEU A 19 9.30 -12.76 -24.24
CA LEU A 19 9.63 -13.24 -22.89
C LEU A 19 8.83 -12.55 -21.77
N VAL A 20 8.27 -11.36 -22.02
CA VAL A 20 7.48 -10.61 -21.03
C VAL A 20 6.06 -11.18 -20.88
N ALA A 21 5.56 -11.93 -21.86
CA ALA A 21 4.21 -12.50 -21.84
C ALA A 21 4.07 -13.79 -21.01
N LEU A 22 5.19 -14.39 -20.56
CA LEU A 22 5.20 -15.61 -19.74
C LEU A 22 5.35 -15.34 -18.23
N LEU A 23 5.40 -14.07 -17.80
CA LEU A 23 5.26 -13.82 -16.37
C LEU A 23 3.84 -14.24 -15.97
N PRO A 24 3.67 -15.19 -15.04
CA PRO A 24 2.36 -15.42 -14.46
C PRO A 24 1.94 -14.08 -13.87
N ALA A 25 0.91 -13.48 -14.46
CA ALA A 25 0.12 -12.48 -13.77
C ALA A 25 -0.36 -13.21 -12.53
N THR A 26 0.35 -13.03 -11.42
CA THR A 26 -0.20 -13.35 -10.12
C THR A 26 -1.39 -12.41 -10.03
N ALA A 27 -2.55 -12.92 -10.42
CA ALA A 27 -3.83 -12.41 -10.00
C ALA A 27 -3.77 -12.51 -8.48
N ARG A 28 -3.14 -11.51 -7.89
CA ARG A 28 -3.03 -11.30 -6.46
C ARG A 28 -4.47 -11.09 -6.08
N SER A 29 -5.14 -12.17 -5.70
CA SER A 29 -6.42 -12.11 -5.04
C SER A 29 -6.14 -11.23 -3.83
N GLU A 30 -6.46 -9.96 -3.97
CA GLU A 30 -6.09 -8.95 -3.01
C GLU A 30 -6.88 -9.32 -1.76
N GLU A 31 -6.19 -9.91 -0.79
CA GLU A 31 -6.86 -10.39 0.40
C GLU A 31 -7.73 -9.26 0.95
N PRO A 32 -8.99 -9.50 1.32
CA PRO A 32 -9.94 -8.43 1.60
C PRO A 32 -9.44 -7.40 2.63
N TRP A 33 -8.59 -7.86 3.56
CA TRP A 33 -7.98 -7.01 4.58
C TRP A 33 -6.95 -6.00 4.02
N ARG A 34 -6.32 -6.29 2.87
CA ARG A 34 -5.33 -5.39 2.23
C ARG A 34 -5.99 -4.13 1.70
N ALA A 35 -7.16 -4.24 1.08
CA ALA A 35 -7.93 -3.08 0.63
C ALA A 35 -8.33 -2.19 1.84
N GLY A 36 -8.80 -2.80 2.93
CA GLY A 36 -9.11 -2.09 4.17
C GLY A 36 -7.88 -1.43 4.80
N PHE A 37 -6.73 -2.10 4.74
CA PHE A 37 -5.45 -1.57 5.19
C PHE A 37 -5.01 -0.34 4.37
N GLU A 38 -5.04 -0.41 3.04
CA GLU A 38 -4.66 0.71 2.18
C GLU A 38 -5.63 1.89 2.33
N GLN A 39 -6.94 1.62 2.41
CA GLN A 39 -7.93 2.65 2.69
C GLN A 39 -7.66 3.35 4.04
N THR A 40 -7.35 2.57 5.07
CA THR A 40 -7.08 3.12 6.41
C THR A 40 -5.80 3.95 6.39
N CYS A 41 -4.68 3.39 5.94
CA CYS A 41 -3.38 4.07 5.99
C CYS A 41 -3.20 5.20 4.97
N SER A 42 -3.95 5.23 3.86
CA SER A 42 -3.90 6.36 2.90
C SER A 42 -4.39 7.68 3.50
N LYS A 43 -5.22 7.64 4.55
CA LYS A 43 -5.74 8.83 5.26
C LYS A 43 -4.70 9.55 6.12
N THR A 44 -3.48 9.01 6.22
CA THR A 44 -2.39 9.64 7.00
C THR A 44 -1.97 11.00 6.45
N GLY A 45 -2.04 11.20 5.12
CA GLY A 45 -1.69 12.49 4.48
C GLY A 45 -2.62 13.65 4.89
N ASP A 46 -3.89 13.34 5.16
CA ASP A 46 -4.92 14.31 5.53
C ASP A 46 -5.23 14.28 7.04
N ALA A 47 -4.42 13.60 7.85
CA ALA A 47 -4.77 13.30 9.25
C ALA A 47 -5.16 14.55 10.07
N MET A 48 -4.48 15.68 9.85
CA MET A 48 -4.74 16.95 10.54
C MET A 48 -6.09 17.58 10.19
N THR A 49 -6.67 17.26 9.03
CA THR A 49 -7.97 17.81 8.60
C THR A 49 -9.15 16.96 9.07
N LEU A 50 -8.89 15.72 9.50
CA LEU A 50 -9.93 14.81 9.97
C LEU A 50 -10.58 15.31 11.28
N SER A 51 -11.86 14.98 11.45
CA SER A 51 -12.59 15.23 12.69
C SER A 51 -12.19 14.23 13.80
N VAL A 52 -12.52 14.57 15.04
CA VAL A 52 -12.35 13.68 16.20
C VAL A 52 -13.08 12.34 15.99
N ALA A 53 -14.28 12.36 15.43
CA ALA A 53 -15.06 11.15 15.15
C ALA A 53 -14.35 10.26 14.12
N GLU A 54 -13.89 10.83 13.00
CA GLU A 54 -13.18 10.09 11.96
C GLU A 54 -11.87 9.48 12.47
N LEU A 55 -11.11 10.21 13.30
CA LEU A 55 -9.89 9.71 13.91
C LEU A 55 -10.16 8.51 14.83
N ASN A 56 -11.23 8.55 15.62
CA ASN A 56 -11.64 7.40 16.44
C ASN A 56 -12.01 6.19 15.56
N THR A 57 -12.79 6.39 14.50
CA THR A 57 -13.13 5.32 13.55
C THR A 57 -11.88 4.72 12.89
N LEU A 58 -10.88 5.54 12.54
CA LEU A 58 -9.62 5.04 11.98
C LEU A 58 -8.81 4.23 13.01
N LEU A 59 -8.81 4.63 14.29
CA LEU A 59 -8.16 3.87 15.36
C LEU A 59 -8.83 2.50 15.59
N GLU A 60 -10.16 2.44 15.53
CA GLU A 60 -10.91 1.18 15.60
C GLU A 60 -10.60 0.26 14.41
N LYS A 61 -10.57 0.81 13.19
CA LYS A 61 -10.14 0.08 11.99
C LYS A 61 -8.72 -0.45 12.13
N CYS A 62 -7.79 0.36 12.65
CA CYS A 62 -6.43 -0.09 12.95
C CYS A 62 -6.43 -1.27 13.93
N ALA A 63 -7.24 -1.25 14.99
CA ALA A 63 -7.32 -2.35 15.94
C ALA A 63 -7.89 -3.64 15.32
N ALA A 64 -8.91 -3.51 14.45
CA ALA A 64 -9.47 -4.66 13.74
C ALA A 64 -8.46 -5.27 12.74
N LEU A 65 -7.79 -4.43 11.95
CA LEU A 65 -6.77 -4.85 10.99
C LEU A 65 -5.58 -5.50 11.69
N GLN A 66 -5.17 -4.99 12.85
CA GLN A 66 -4.07 -5.57 13.63
C GLN A 66 -4.32 -7.05 13.93
N LYS A 67 -5.52 -7.40 14.41
CA LYS A 67 -5.90 -8.79 14.71
C LYS A 67 -5.83 -9.69 13.48
N ILE A 68 -6.20 -9.18 12.30
CA ILE A 68 -6.17 -9.95 11.05
C ILE A 68 -4.72 -10.12 10.55
N ILE A 69 -3.90 -9.06 10.65
CA ILE A 69 -2.52 -9.09 10.16
C ILE A 69 -1.64 -9.99 11.06
N GLU A 70 -1.94 -10.07 12.36
CA GLU A 70 -1.27 -10.96 13.31
C GLU A 70 -1.40 -12.45 12.96
N THR A 71 -2.41 -12.86 12.19
CA THR A 71 -2.59 -14.25 11.76
C THR A 71 -1.86 -14.60 10.46
N GLN A 72 -1.31 -13.61 9.75
CA GLN A 72 -0.63 -13.79 8.46
C GLN A 72 0.76 -14.41 8.62
N GLU A 73 1.39 -14.89 7.53
CA GLU A 73 2.78 -15.35 7.57
C GLU A 73 3.75 -14.27 8.06
N GLU A 74 4.89 -14.69 8.62
CA GLU A 74 5.83 -13.84 9.34
C GLU A 74 6.28 -12.60 8.53
N SER A 75 6.58 -12.78 7.25
CA SER A 75 7.05 -11.69 6.38
C SER A 75 5.97 -10.64 6.15
N VAL A 76 4.75 -11.06 5.80
CA VAL A 76 3.60 -10.17 5.61
C VAL A 76 3.23 -9.49 6.93
N ARG A 77 3.14 -10.25 8.01
CA ARG A 77 2.83 -9.75 9.35
C ARG A 77 3.78 -8.62 9.75
N LYS A 78 5.10 -8.83 9.65
CA LYS A 78 6.11 -7.82 10.03
C LYS A 78 5.96 -6.52 9.26
N VAL A 79 5.83 -6.59 7.94
CA VAL A 79 5.75 -5.40 7.07
C VAL A 79 4.47 -4.61 7.35
N TYR A 80 3.32 -5.29 7.37
CA TYR A 80 2.03 -4.63 7.49
C TYR A 80 1.77 -4.12 8.91
N LEU A 81 2.16 -4.86 9.96
CA LEU A 81 2.05 -4.35 11.33
C LEU A 81 2.90 -3.11 11.55
N LYS A 82 4.11 -3.06 10.96
CA LYS A 82 4.98 -1.89 11.13
C LYS A 82 4.34 -0.62 10.56
N ARG A 83 3.79 -0.69 9.34
CA ARG A 83 3.10 0.45 8.73
C ARG A 83 1.80 0.78 9.47
N LEU A 84 1.01 -0.22 9.89
CA LEU A 84 -0.21 -0.01 10.66
C LEU A 84 0.06 0.72 11.98
N GLN A 85 1.13 0.35 12.68
CA GLN A 85 1.56 0.99 13.93
C GLN A 85 1.85 2.48 13.70
N LEU A 86 2.54 2.83 12.61
CA LEU A 86 2.80 4.23 12.27
C LEU A 86 1.50 5.01 12.00
N CYS A 87 0.58 4.43 11.21
CA CYS A 87 -0.72 5.04 10.93
C CYS A 87 -1.51 5.27 12.24
N ARG A 88 -1.58 4.26 13.11
CA ARG A 88 -2.27 4.32 14.40
C ARG A 88 -1.67 5.38 15.33
N ASN A 89 -0.34 5.44 15.43
CA ASN A 89 0.35 6.42 16.27
C ASN A 89 0.05 7.85 15.82
N LEU A 90 0.06 8.10 14.50
CA LEU A 90 -0.29 9.41 13.95
C LEU A 90 -1.74 9.78 14.29
N TYR A 91 -2.70 8.89 14.04
CA TYR A 91 -4.10 9.18 14.37
C TYR A 91 -4.32 9.43 15.85
N GLY A 92 -3.67 8.65 16.72
CA GLY A 92 -3.71 8.84 18.17
C GLY A 92 -3.15 10.20 18.57
N TYR A 93 -1.99 10.58 18.03
CA TYR A 93 -1.41 11.90 18.28
C TYR A 93 -2.34 13.05 17.87
N VAL A 94 -2.87 13.00 16.64
CA VAL A 94 -3.75 14.07 16.12
C VAL A 94 -5.07 14.14 16.90
N LEU A 95 -5.60 12.99 17.32
CA LEU A 95 -6.80 12.93 18.14
C LEU A 95 -6.60 13.65 19.48
N GLU A 96 -5.51 13.33 20.17
CA GLU A 96 -5.20 13.97 21.46
C GLU A 96 -4.91 15.46 21.29
N TYR A 97 -4.19 15.85 20.23
CA TYR A 97 -3.98 17.26 19.89
C TYR A 97 -5.31 18.01 19.74
N LYS A 98 -6.26 17.46 18.97
CA LYS A 98 -7.58 18.08 18.74
C LYS A 98 -8.46 18.14 19.99
N LYS A 99 -8.42 17.10 20.84
CA LYS A 99 -9.15 17.11 22.12
C LYS A 99 -8.62 18.20 23.05
N ASN A 100 -7.30 18.37 23.10
CA ASN A 100 -6.68 19.40 23.93
C ASN A 100 -6.99 20.82 23.44
N GLU A 101 -7.03 21.05 22.12
CA GLU A 101 -7.47 22.31 21.50
C GLU A 101 -8.95 22.65 21.77
N GLN A 102 -9.80 21.64 21.96
CA GLN A 102 -11.22 21.84 22.28
C GLN A 102 -11.43 22.09 23.78
N ALA A 103 -10.62 21.49 24.64
CA ALA A 103 -10.70 21.68 26.09
C ALA A 103 -10.14 23.03 26.57
N SER A 104 -9.31 23.69 25.75
CA SER A 104 -8.72 25.01 26.04
C SER A 104 -9.54 26.19 25.51
N LYS A 105 -10.66 25.93 24.82
CA LYS A 105 -11.61 26.93 24.33
C LYS A 105 -12.87 26.95 25.18
#